data_AF-A0A924Q497-F1
#
_entry.id   AF-A0A924Q497-F1
#
_cell.length_a   1.000
_cell.length_b   1.000
_cell.length_c   1.000
_cell.angle_alpha   90.00
_cell.angle_beta   90.00
_cell.angle_gamma   90.00
#
_symmetry.space_group_name_H-M   'P 1'
#
loop_
_entity.id
_entity.type
_entity.pdbx_description
1 polymer ?
#
loop_
_entity_poly.entity_id
_entity_poly.type
_entity_poly.pdbx_seq_one_letter_code
_entity_poly.pdbx_strand_id
1 'polypeptide(L)' 'MASHEFLTPLAVNLSSAEFIRDYGRRTPPADQQKGIGTTENGARRMRQMLDRGLLLGTAAAHKLKLHHARSICPACAKAW' A
#
# COMPACT_ATOMS: atom_id res chain seq x y z
N MET A 1 11.18 1.68 12.72
CA MET A 1 9.75 2.05 12.62
C MET A 1 9.09 1.48 11.37
N ALA A 2 9.54 1.77 10.13
CA ALA A 2 8.93 1.23 8.91
C ALA A 2 8.81 -0.31 8.87
N SER A 3 9.85 -1.03 9.29
CA SER A 3 9.81 -2.50 9.31
C SER A 3 8.69 -3.06 10.19
N HIS A 4 8.35 -2.41 11.32
CA HIS A 4 7.32 -2.90 12.23
C HIS A 4 5.90 -2.60 11.73
N GLU A 5 5.75 -1.49 10.98
CA GLU A 5 4.52 -1.13 10.29
C GLU A 5 4.19 -2.09 9.13
N PHE A 6 5.21 -2.76 8.56
CA PHE A 6 5.04 -3.81 7.55
C PHE A 6 4.59 -5.16 8.12
N LEU A 7 5.00 -5.48 9.34
CA LEU A 7 4.74 -6.79 9.97
C LEU A 7 3.26 -6.97 10.30
N THR A 8 2.55 -5.90 10.67
CA THR A 8 1.12 -5.94 11.01
C THR A 8 0.23 -6.40 9.84
N PRO A 9 0.25 -5.77 8.65
CA PRO A 9 -0.55 -6.25 7.51
C PRO A 9 -0.08 -7.62 6.99
N LEU A 10 1.20 -7.97 7.18
CA LEU A 10 1.72 -9.30 6.84
C LEU A 10 1.09 -10.40 7.73
N ALA A 11 1.06 -10.18 9.04
CA ALA A 11 0.46 -11.10 10.01
C ALA A 11 -1.04 -11.32 9.75
N VAL A 12 -1.77 -10.23 9.43
CA VAL A 12 -3.20 -10.29 9.06
C VAL A 12 -3.43 -11.11 7.80
N ASN A 13 -2.58 -10.94 6.78
CA ASN A 13 -2.67 -11.71 5.53
C ASN A 13 -2.41 -13.19 5.74
N LEU A 14 -1.36 -13.55 6.50
CA LEU A 14 -1.04 -14.93 6.83
C LEU A 14 -2.19 -15.58 7.58
N SER A 15 -2.71 -14.92 8.61
CA SER A 15 -3.86 -15.43 9.37
C SER A 15 -5.11 -15.62 8.51
N SER A 16 -5.40 -14.67 7.61
CA SER A 16 -6.55 -14.78 6.69
C SER A 16 -6.37 -15.94 5.69
N ALA A 17 -5.16 -16.14 5.18
CA ALA A 17 -4.84 -17.23 4.27
C ALA A 17 -4.92 -18.61 4.97
N GLU A 18 -4.42 -18.71 6.20
CA GLU A 18 -4.54 -19.91 7.04
C GLU A 18 -6.00 -20.24 7.31
N PHE A 19 -6.81 -19.25 7.67
CA PHE A 19 -8.25 -19.43 7.89
C PHE A 19 -8.98 -19.95 6.64
N ILE A 20 -8.71 -19.38 5.47
CA ILE A 20 -9.33 -19.83 4.21
C ILE A 20 -8.89 -21.26 3.86
N ARG A 21 -7.61 -21.58 4.02
CA ARG A 21 -7.07 -22.90 3.71
C ARG A 21 -7.66 -23.98 4.61
N ASP A 22 -7.71 -23.72 5.91
CA ASP A 22 -8.02 -24.75 6.91
C ASP A 22 -9.55 -24.87 7.15
N TYR A 23 -10.30 -23.78 6.96
CA TYR A 23 -11.75 -23.74 7.23
C TYR A 23 -12.61 -23.45 5.99
N GLY A 24 -12.04 -23.01 4.87
CA GLY A 24 -12.80 -22.49 3.74
C GLY A 24 -13.90 -23.42 3.22
N ARG A 25 -13.68 -24.73 3.15
CA ARG A 25 -14.70 -25.69 2.71
C ARG A 25 -15.94 -25.78 3.62
N ARG A 26 -15.84 -25.32 4.86
CA ARG A 26 -16.91 -25.31 5.86
C ARG A 26 -17.43 -23.89 6.14
N THR A 27 -16.82 -22.88 5.53
CA THR A 27 -17.16 -21.47 5.73
C THR A 27 -18.16 -21.02 4.66
N PRO A 28 -19.21 -20.26 5.02
CA PRO A 28 -20.12 -19.68 4.06
C PRO A 28 -19.38 -18.87 2.98
N PRO A 29 -19.85 -18.87 1.72
CA PRO A 29 -19.18 -18.17 0.62
C PRO A 29 -18.96 -16.67 0.87
N ALA A 30 -19.87 -16.04 1.63
CA ALA A 30 -19.77 -14.63 1.99
C ALA A 30 -18.59 -14.35 2.94
N ASP A 31 -18.34 -15.24 3.90
CA ASP A 31 -17.26 -15.06 4.87
C ASP A 31 -15.89 -15.46 4.28
N GLN A 32 -15.86 -16.42 3.35
CA GLN A 32 -14.67 -16.66 2.52
C GLN A 32 -14.28 -15.40 1.73
N GLN A 33 -15.24 -14.76 1.07
CA GLN A 33 -14.99 -13.53 0.32
C GLN A 33 -14.48 -12.39 1.21
N LYS A 34 -14.97 -12.27 2.45
CA LYS A 34 -14.41 -11.30 3.42
C LYS A 34 -12.95 -11.60 3.76
N GLY A 35 -12.58 -12.87 3.97
CA GLY A 35 -11.20 -13.27 4.22
C GLY A 35 -10.27 -12.93 3.05
N ILE A 36 -10.73 -13.20 1.81
CA ILE A 36 -10.01 -12.83 0.59
C ILE A 36 -9.85 -11.31 0.51
N GLY A 37 -10.93 -10.55 0.71
CA GLY A 37 -10.89 -9.08 0.69
C GLY A 37 -9.96 -8.50 1.75
N THR A 38 -9.89 -9.11 2.92
CA THR A 38 -8.95 -8.72 4.00
C THR A 38 -7.51 -8.92 3.55
N THR A 39 -7.22 -10.07 2.93
CA THR A 39 -5.88 -10.41 2.40
C THR A 39 -5.45 -9.45 1.30
N GLU A 40 -6.35 -9.12 0.37
CA GLU A 40 -6.06 -8.17 -0.70
C GLU A 40 -5.80 -6.76 -0.18
N ASN A 41 -6.56 -6.33 0.84
CA ASN A 41 -6.35 -5.02 1.45
C ASN A 41 -5.02 -4.94 2.21
N GLY A 42 -4.63 -5.98 2.93
CA GLY A 42 -3.31 -6.04 3.55
C GLY A 42 -2.19 -5.99 2.50
N ALA A 43 -2.34 -6.70 1.37
CA ALA A 43 -1.38 -6.66 0.26
C ALA A 43 -1.28 -5.27 -0.38
N ARG A 44 -2.42 -4.58 -0.62
CA ARG A 44 -2.44 -3.20 -1.12
C ARG A 44 -1.73 -2.24 -0.16
N ARG A 45 -1.94 -2.37 1.14
CA ARG A 45 -1.26 -1.55 2.15
C ARG A 45 0.25 -1.78 2.11
N MET A 46 0.71 -3.03 2.10
CA MET A 46 2.14 -3.35 1.99
C MET A 46 2.77 -2.76 0.72
N ARG A 47 2.09 -2.83 -0.43
CA ARG A 47 2.55 -2.20 -1.67
C ARG A 47 2.75 -0.68 -1.52
N GLN A 48 1.77 0.02 -0.95
CA GLN A 48 1.88 1.47 -0.73
C GLN A 48 3.04 1.84 0.19
N MET A 49 3.33 1.01 1.18
CA MET A 49 4.47 1.23 2.08
C MET A 49 5.80 1.01 1.36
N LEU A 50 5.87 0.04 0.43
CA LEU A 50 7.04 -0.18 -0.42
C LEU A 50 7.28 1.01 -1.34
N ASP A 51 6.23 1.51 -2.00
CA ASP A 51 6.32 2.69 -2.87
C ASP A 51 6.88 3.91 -2.12
N ARG A 52 6.41 4.13 -0.88
CA ARG A 52 6.93 5.20 -0.01
C ARG A 52 8.39 4.99 0.36
N GLY A 53 8.78 3.74 0.67
CA GLY A 53 10.15 3.38 0.98
C GLY A 53 11.10 3.59 -0.22
N LEU A 54 10.67 3.16 -1.41
CA LEU A 54 11.38 3.39 -2.68
C LEU A 54 11.53 4.87 -2.98
N LEU A 55 10.46 5.65 -2.83
CA LEU A 55 10.51 7.09 -3.02
C LEU A 55 11.52 7.74 -2.07
N LEU A 56 11.48 7.39 -0.79
CA LEU A 56 12.43 7.89 0.21
C LEU A 56 13.87 7.49 -0.15
N GLY A 57 14.09 6.26 -0.58
CA GLY A 57 15.40 5.78 -1.05
C GLY A 57 15.92 6.57 -2.26
N THR A 58 15.05 6.83 -3.25
CA THR A 58 15.43 7.65 -4.42
C THR A 58 15.72 9.11 -4.06
N ALA A 59 14.99 9.68 -3.10
CA ALA A 59 15.23 11.02 -2.58
C ALA A 59 16.57 11.10 -1.85
N ALA A 60 16.84 10.16 -0.93
CA ALA A 60 18.12 10.09 -0.21
C ALA A 60 19.32 9.88 -1.16
N ALA A 61 19.14 9.10 -2.23
CA ALA A 61 20.15 8.90 -3.26
C ALA A 61 20.30 10.08 -4.24
N HIS A 62 19.60 11.20 -4.04
CA HIS A 62 19.58 12.36 -4.96
C HIS A 62 19.16 11.99 -6.40
N LYS A 63 18.37 10.93 -6.58
CA LYS A 63 17.88 10.43 -7.89
C LYS A 63 16.41 10.77 -8.14
N LEU A 64 15.80 11.62 -7.31
CA LEU A 64 14.40 11.99 -7.45
C LEU A 64 14.20 12.88 -8.68
N LYS A 65 13.35 12.45 -9.62
CA LYS A 65 12.97 13.23 -10.80
C LYS A 65 11.73 14.06 -10.48
N LEU A 66 11.90 15.37 -10.38
CA LEU A 66 10.78 16.31 -10.26
C LEU A 66 10.18 16.57 -11.63
N HIS A 67 8.99 16.03 -11.86
CA HIS A 67 8.18 16.44 -13.01
C HIS A 67 7.42 17.71 -12.63
N HIS A 68 7.88 18.86 -13.15
CA HIS A 68 7.10 20.09 -13.11
C HIS A 68 5.87 19.92 -14.01
N ALA A 69 4.75 19.48 -13.43
CA ALA A 69 3.46 19.75 -14.05
C ALA A 69 3.25 21.27 -13.95
N ARG A 70 3.34 21.97 -15.08
CA ARG A 70 2.97 23.39 -15.18
C ARG A 70 1.48 23.49 -14.85
N SER A 71 1.15 23.59 -13.56
CA SER A 71 -0.15 24.11 -13.15
C SER A 71 -0.16 25.55 -13.63
N ILE A 72 -0.88 25.79 -14.72
CA ILE A 72 -1.16 27.13 -15.20
C ILE A 72 -2.06 27.76 -14.13
N CYS A 73 -1.43 28.33 -13.10
CA CYS A 73 -2.08 29.27 -12.20
C CYS A 73 -1.94 30.65 -12.87
N PRO A 74 -3.00 31.22 -13.46
CA PRO A 74 -2.91 32.50 -14.14
C PRO A 74 -2.62 33.68 -13.19
N ALA A 75 -2.63 33.46 -11.86
CA ALA A 75 -2.39 34.51 -10.87
C ALA A 75 -0.90 34.73 -10.52
N CYS A 76 0.01 33.81 -10.84
CA CYS A 76 1.45 33.97 -10.51
C CYS A 76 2.26 34.76 -11.55
N ALA A 77 1.67 35.15 -12.69
CA ALA A 77 2.37 35.77 -13.81
C ALA A 77 2.52 37.31 -13.73
N LYS A 78 2.13 37.96 -12.63
CA LYS A 78 2.18 39.44 -12.48
C LYS A 78 3.08 39.94 -11.34
N ALA A 79 4.04 39.14 -10.91
CA ALA A 79 4.97 39.54 -9.85
C ALA A 79 6.42 39.24 -10.22
N TRP A 80 6.84 39.70 -11.41
CA TRP A 80 8.23 40.04 -11.74
C TRP A 80 8.19 41.19 -12.74
#